data_AF-A0A3S4JW07-F1
#
_entry.id   AF-A0A3S4JW07-F1
#
_cell.length_a   1.000
_cell.length_b   1.000
_cell.length_c   1.000
_cell.angle_alpha   90.00
_cell.angle_beta   90.00
_cell.angle_gamma   90.00
#
_symmetry.space_group_name_H-M   'P 1'
#
loop_
_entity.id
_entity.type
_entity.pdbx_description
1 polymer ?
#
loop_
_entity_poly.entity_id
_entity_poly.type
_entity_poly.pdbx_seq_one_letter_code
_entity_poly.pdbx_strand_id
1 'polypeptide(L)'
;MILIGCIGLVESGHQLTPSVASFAGLTAAFYALSLALRSAGLAGAVLGAASVAIFLGGSLLDLALIWLVALMLPAFSGWRRKNYAITLLLGLLLALPAILVWPMLLQRLYPAVYAEWWGGYALGQTSGFHHIRLFHDFGYYSLNVLWFAFPAWPLALWTLYRHRLPQSPKLQLPLLFALMNAVLLTLSDRTNITDAMPLLLPLAVLGAVELDNLRRGAAAFLNWFALMTFGLFGLLVWLGWAAMNYGWPEGLAGRAQYFSPFYQPHVSWLQAAGGLIATLVWLWR
;
A
#
# COMPACT_ATOMS: atom_id res chain seq x y z
N MET A 1 11.64 3.78 -5.74
CA MET A 1 11.01 4.01 -7.05
C MET A 1 9.98 2.95 -7.41
N ILE A 2 10.23 1.65 -7.18
CA ILE A 2 9.25 0.58 -7.49
C ILE A 2 7.88 0.84 -6.83
N LEU A 3 7.85 1.24 -5.55
CA LEU A 3 6.61 1.50 -4.83
C LEU A 3 5.75 2.61 -5.46
N ILE A 4 6.37 3.72 -5.89
CA ILE A 4 5.69 4.86 -6.53
C ILE A 4 5.12 4.46 -7.90
N GLY A 5 5.73 3.49 -8.58
CA GLY A 5 5.25 2.96 -9.85
C GLY A 5 4.11 1.93 -9.73
N CYS A 6 3.71 1.54 -8.51
CA CYS A 6 2.63 0.58 -8.32
C CYS A 6 1.27 1.24 -8.60
N ILE A 7 0.49 0.67 -9.52
CA ILE A 7 -0.82 1.21 -9.93
C ILE A 7 -1.73 1.44 -8.72
N GLY A 8 -1.76 0.48 -7.79
CA GLY A 8 -2.60 0.57 -6.59
C GLY A 8 -2.30 1.76 -5.69
N LEU A 9 -1.05 2.22 -5.64
CA LEU A 9 -0.65 3.39 -4.87
C LEU A 9 -0.91 4.70 -5.63
N VAL A 10 -0.79 4.69 -6.96
CA VAL A 10 -1.08 5.87 -7.79
C VAL A 10 -2.53 6.29 -7.62
N GLU A 11 -3.47 5.35 -7.61
CA GLU A 11 -4.88 5.66 -7.38
C GLU A 11 -5.15 5.99 -5.90
N SER A 12 -4.84 5.06 -4.99
CA SER A 12 -5.24 5.17 -3.58
C SER A 12 -4.50 6.29 -2.84
N GLY A 13 -3.26 6.59 -3.24
CA GLY A 13 -2.40 7.58 -2.58
C GLY A 13 -2.82 9.04 -2.79
N HIS A 14 -3.62 9.33 -3.83
CA HIS A 14 -4.14 10.67 -4.10
C HIS A 14 -5.54 10.90 -3.51
N GLN A 15 -6.15 9.87 -2.93
CA GLN A 15 -7.46 9.97 -2.29
C GLN A 15 -7.30 10.36 -0.81
N LEU A 16 -8.18 11.23 -0.33
CA LEU A 16 -8.27 11.59 1.10
C LEU A 16 -8.94 10.46 1.88
N THR A 17 -8.22 9.35 2.06
CA THR A 17 -8.73 8.14 2.70
C THR A 17 -7.89 7.73 3.93
N PRO A 18 -8.49 7.11 4.96
CA PRO A 18 -7.77 6.64 6.14
C PRO A 18 -6.71 5.56 5.83
N SER A 19 -6.88 4.83 4.72
CA SER A 19 -5.93 3.79 4.28
C SER A 19 -4.54 4.35 3.98
N VAL A 20 -4.42 5.61 3.52
CA VAL A 20 -3.13 6.27 3.28
C VAL A 20 -2.37 6.50 4.60
N ALA A 21 -3.07 6.95 5.65
CA ALA A 21 -2.48 7.15 6.98
C ALA A 21 -2.03 5.80 7.59
N SER A 22 -2.87 4.77 7.46
CA SER A 22 -2.57 3.40 7.90
C SER A 22 -1.35 2.84 7.19
N PHE A 23 -1.28 3.02 5.88
CA PHE A 23 -0.15 2.58 5.06
C PHE A 23 1.14 3.32 5.41
N ALA A 24 1.08 4.64 5.63
CA ALA A 24 2.23 5.39 6.14
C ALA A 24 2.72 4.82 7.49
N GLY A 25 1.80 4.52 8.41
CA GLY A 25 2.12 3.83 9.66
C GLY A 25 2.77 2.46 9.44
N LEU A 26 2.22 1.62 8.55
CA LEU A 26 2.78 0.31 8.21
C LEU A 26 4.19 0.42 7.61
N THR A 27 4.44 1.41 6.75
CA THR A 27 5.78 1.66 6.19
C THR A 27 6.77 2.09 7.26
N ALA A 28 6.37 2.96 8.20
CA ALA A 28 7.19 3.38 9.33
C ALA A 28 7.50 2.20 10.27
N ALA A 29 6.52 1.34 10.53
CA ALA A 29 6.72 0.16 11.37
C ALA A 29 7.61 -0.90 10.69
N PHE A 30 7.44 -1.12 9.39
CA PHE A 30 8.33 -1.97 8.60
C PHE A 30 9.78 -1.46 8.65
N TYR A 31 9.96 -0.14 8.49
CA TYR A 31 11.26 0.50 8.65
C TYR A 31 11.82 0.30 10.06
N ALA A 32 11.01 0.48 11.10
CA ALA A 32 11.42 0.23 12.48
C ALA A 32 11.92 -1.20 12.70
N LEU A 33 11.23 -2.21 12.17
CA LEU A 33 11.66 -3.61 12.24
C LEU A 33 12.99 -3.84 11.52
N SER A 34 13.22 -3.19 10.37
CA SER A 34 14.51 -3.26 9.68
C SER A 34 15.64 -2.58 10.46
N LEU A 35 15.33 -1.53 11.22
CA LEU A 35 16.29 -0.80 12.06
C LEU A 35 16.57 -1.51 13.40
N ALA A 36 15.67 -2.38 13.86
CA ALA A 36 15.70 -3.02 15.17
C ALA A 36 17.02 -3.79 15.46
N LEU A 37 17.65 -4.32 14.41
CA LEU A 37 18.93 -5.03 14.53
C LEU A 37 20.14 -4.08 14.71
N ARG A 38 19.99 -2.78 14.39
CA ARG A 38 21.04 -1.76 14.46
C ARG A 38 20.87 -0.79 15.63
N SER A 39 19.66 -0.29 15.87
CA SER A 39 19.36 0.70 16.92
C SER A 39 18.05 0.37 17.62
N ALA A 40 18.15 -0.29 18.77
CA ALA A 40 16.98 -0.79 19.48
C ALA A 40 16.04 0.32 19.97
N GLY A 41 16.63 1.41 20.47
CA GLY A 41 15.90 2.56 21.03
C GLY A 41 15.12 3.33 19.98
N LEU A 42 15.77 3.76 18.89
CA LEU A 42 15.09 4.48 17.81
C LEU A 42 14.06 3.59 17.14
N ALA A 43 14.39 2.32 16.88
CA ALA A 43 13.43 1.37 16.32
C ALA A 43 12.21 1.18 17.23
N GLY A 44 12.40 1.10 18.55
CA GLY A 44 11.30 1.00 19.50
C GLY A 44 10.39 2.23 19.48
N ALA A 45 10.98 3.43 19.47
CA ALA A 45 10.23 4.69 19.37
C ALA A 45 9.43 4.79 18.08
N VAL A 46 10.04 4.46 16.94
CA VAL A 46 9.36 4.49 15.63
C VAL A 46 8.28 3.42 15.56
N LEU A 47 8.53 2.19 16.04
CA LEU A 47 7.54 1.12 16.07
C LEU A 47 6.33 1.49 16.95
N GLY A 48 6.58 2.16 18.09
CA GLY A 48 5.54 2.66 18.97
C GLY A 48 4.67 3.73 18.29
N ALA A 49 5.30 4.78 17.76
CA ALA A 49 4.59 5.85 17.05
C ALA A 49 3.84 5.33 15.81
N ALA A 50 4.45 4.41 15.06
CA ALA A 50 3.83 3.78 13.91
C ALA A 50 2.61 2.93 14.32
N SER A 51 2.70 2.18 15.42
CA SER A 51 1.56 1.40 15.94
C SER A 51 0.36 2.30 16.28
N VAL A 52 0.61 3.46 16.89
CA VAL A 52 -0.44 4.45 17.18
C VAL A 52 -1.04 4.99 15.88
N ALA A 53 -0.21 5.36 14.91
CA ALA A 53 -0.69 5.85 13.61
C ALA A 53 -1.51 4.80 12.84
N ILE A 54 -1.09 3.54 12.87
CA ILE A 54 -1.83 2.41 12.25
C ILE A 54 -3.19 2.24 12.90
N PHE A 55 -3.24 2.22 14.24
CA PHE A 55 -4.48 2.02 14.97
C PHE A 55 -5.48 3.18 14.79
N LEU A 56 -5.00 4.43 14.85
CA LEU A 56 -5.86 5.61 14.73
C LEU A 56 -6.27 5.91 13.28
N GLY A 57 -5.40 5.60 12.31
CA GLY A 57 -5.68 5.79 10.89
C GLY A 57 -6.42 4.62 10.24
N GLY A 58 -6.38 3.44 10.84
CA GLY A 58 -6.80 2.19 10.23
C GLY A 58 -7.64 1.33 11.14
N SER A 59 -7.19 0.09 11.36
CA SER A 59 -7.95 -0.92 12.07
C SER A 59 -7.08 -1.72 13.05
N LEU A 60 -7.73 -2.47 13.96
CA LEU A 60 -7.02 -3.46 14.77
C LEU A 60 -6.38 -4.55 13.91
N LEU A 61 -6.90 -4.81 12.70
CA LEU A 61 -6.38 -5.82 11.79
C LEU A 61 -5.03 -5.39 11.19
N ASP A 62 -4.89 -4.12 10.83
CA ASP A 62 -3.61 -3.56 10.36
C ASP A 62 -2.57 -3.53 11.48
N LEU A 63 -3.00 -3.22 12.71
CA LEU A 63 -2.14 -3.29 13.89
C LEU A 63 -1.75 -4.75 14.19
N ALA A 64 -2.68 -5.68 14.07
CA ALA A 64 -2.42 -7.10 14.26
C ALA A 64 -1.44 -7.62 13.19
N LEU A 65 -1.56 -7.20 11.94
CA LEU A 65 -0.63 -7.57 10.87
C LEU A 65 0.82 -7.26 11.26
N ILE A 66 1.10 -6.02 11.66
CA ILE A 66 2.48 -5.62 11.96
C ILE A 66 3.02 -6.32 13.21
N TRP A 67 2.21 -6.47 14.26
CA TRP A 67 2.64 -7.12 15.49
C TRP A 67 2.77 -8.63 15.33
N LEU A 68 1.93 -9.26 14.52
CA LEU A 68 2.04 -10.68 14.21
C LEU A 68 3.30 -10.97 13.39
N VAL A 69 3.65 -10.10 12.44
CA VAL A 69 4.97 -10.14 11.76
C VAL A 69 6.09 -9.98 12.78
N ALA A 70 6.03 -8.94 13.63
CA ALA A 70 7.06 -8.66 14.62
C ALA A 70 7.28 -9.83 15.60
N LEU A 71 6.22 -10.47 16.07
CA LEU A 71 6.30 -11.59 16.99
C LEU A 71 6.76 -12.89 16.32
N MET A 72 6.55 -13.04 15.01
CA MET A 72 6.95 -14.23 14.24
C MET A 72 8.39 -14.14 13.70
N LEU A 73 8.99 -12.94 13.59
CA LEU A 73 10.37 -12.78 13.12
C LEU A 73 11.43 -13.59 13.91
N PRO A 74 11.35 -13.71 15.25
CA PRO A 74 12.25 -14.57 16.03
C PRO A 74 12.24 -16.06 15.67
N ALA A 75 11.26 -16.54 14.88
CA ALA A 75 11.30 -17.89 14.31
C ALA A 75 12.60 -18.10 13.50
N PHE A 76 13.06 -17.06 12.82
CA PHE A 76 14.35 -17.04 12.14
C PHE A 76 15.48 -16.70 13.13
N SER A 77 16.55 -17.51 13.11
CA SER A 77 17.70 -17.36 14.01
C SER A 77 18.36 -15.99 13.96
N GLY A 78 18.33 -15.31 12.81
CA GLY A 78 18.88 -13.97 12.61
C GLY A 78 18.25 -12.86 13.46
N TRP A 79 17.01 -13.07 13.95
CA TRP A 79 16.24 -12.09 14.71
C TRP A 79 16.26 -12.33 16.22
N ARG A 80 16.87 -13.43 16.69
CA ARG A 80 16.96 -13.80 18.11
C ARG A 80 18.05 -12.99 18.84
N ARG A 81 17.94 -11.67 18.82
CA ARG A 81 18.88 -10.74 19.47
C ARG A 81 18.21 -9.96 20.60
N LYS A 82 18.97 -9.64 21.66
CA LYS A 82 18.49 -8.81 22.77
C LYS A 82 17.96 -7.45 22.30
N ASN A 83 18.66 -6.81 21.36
CA ASN A 83 18.25 -5.54 20.76
C ASN A 83 16.84 -5.60 20.15
N TYR A 84 16.51 -6.72 19.50
CA TYR A 84 15.19 -6.91 18.90
C TYR A 84 14.09 -6.99 19.97
N ALA A 85 14.32 -7.76 21.04
CA ALA A 85 13.40 -7.83 22.17
C ALA A 85 13.19 -6.46 22.85
N ILE A 86 14.26 -5.66 23.00
CA ILE A 86 14.19 -4.29 23.52
C ILE A 86 13.34 -3.41 22.62
N THR A 87 13.50 -3.50 21.29
CA THR A 87 12.66 -2.78 20.33
C THR A 87 11.18 -3.11 20.49
N LEU A 88 10.82 -4.41 20.61
CA LEU A 88 9.44 -4.81 20.80
C LEU A 88 8.87 -4.30 22.13
N LEU A 89 9.64 -4.39 23.21
CA LEU A 89 9.24 -3.91 24.52
C LEU A 89 9.01 -2.40 24.52
N LEU A 90 9.97 -1.62 23.99
CA LEU A 90 9.84 -0.17 23.88
C LEU A 90 8.67 0.23 22.97
N GLY A 91 8.49 -0.47 21.85
CA GLY A 91 7.36 -0.25 20.95
C GLY A 91 6.02 -0.46 21.64
N LEU A 92 5.86 -1.55 22.39
CA LEU A 92 4.66 -1.84 23.19
C LEU A 92 4.45 -0.80 24.28
N LEU A 93 5.51 -0.47 25.04
CA LEU A 93 5.43 0.46 26.16
C LEU A 93 4.99 1.86 25.71
N LEU A 94 5.44 2.30 24.53
CA LEU A 94 5.06 3.59 23.95
C LEU A 94 3.68 3.55 23.28
N ALA A 95 3.35 2.46 22.58
CA ALA A 95 2.10 2.36 21.84
C ALA A 95 0.88 2.10 22.74
N LEU A 96 0.99 1.18 23.70
CA LEU A 96 -0.15 0.71 24.49
C LEU A 96 -0.91 1.84 25.20
N PRO A 97 -0.26 2.77 25.93
CA PRO A 97 -0.98 3.84 26.60
C PRO A 97 -1.75 4.71 25.59
N ALA A 98 -1.10 5.09 24.49
CA ALA A 98 -1.70 5.95 23.47
C ALA A 98 -2.86 5.26 22.73
N ILE A 99 -2.72 3.99 22.40
CA ILE A 99 -3.76 3.19 21.74
C ILE A 99 -4.95 2.96 22.66
N LEU A 100 -4.73 2.69 23.95
CA LEU A 100 -5.80 2.34 24.90
C LEU A 100 -6.58 3.54 25.42
N VAL A 101 -5.97 4.74 25.47
CA VAL A 101 -6.65 5.95 25.98
C VAL A 101 -7.96 6.21 25.24
N TRP A 102 -7.96 6.18 23.90
CA TRP A 102 -9.17 6.46 23.11
C TRP A 102 -10.31 5.45 23.33
N PRO A 103 -10.13 4.12 23.14
CA PRO A 103 -11.21 3.15 23.33
C PRO A 103 -11.67 3.08 24.79
N MET A 104 -10.78 3.26 25.78
CA MET A 104 -11.18 3.30 27.19
C MET A 104 -12.04 4.52 27.51
N LEU A 105 -11.68 5.70 26.98
CA LEU A 105 -12.50 6.90 27.14
C LEU A 105 -13.83 6.77 26.40
N LEU A 106 -13.83 6.20 25.19
CA LEU A 106 -15.06 5.96 24.42
C LEU A 106 -16.01 5.00 25.16
N GLN A 107 -15.48 3.91 25.72
CA GLN A 107 -16.28 2.95 26.51
C GLN A 107 -16.88 3.61 27.75
N ARG A 108 -16.13 4.47 28.45
CA ARG A 108 -16.60 5.15 29.67
C ARG A 108 -17.62 6.26 29.41
N LEU A 109 -17.40 7.07 28.37
CA LEU A 109 -18.23 8.24 28.08
C LEU A 109 -19.42 7.91 27.18
N TYR A 110 -19.26 6.99 26.23
CA TYR A 110 -20.25 6.64 25.21
C TYR A 110 -20.29 5.12 24.95
N PRO A 111 -20.77 4.31 25.92
CA PRO A 111 -20.75 2.85 25.82
C PRO A 111 -21.53 2.28 24.63
N ALA A 112 -22.62 2.94 24.21
CA ALA A 112 -23.40 2.53 23.04
C ALA A 112 -22.59 2.67 21.73
N VAL A 113 -21.89 3.80 21.56
CA VAL A 113 -21.02 4.06 20.40
C VAL A 113 -19.82 3.12 20.40
N TYR A 114 -19.26 2.84 21.59
CA TYR A 114 -18.19 1.84 21.72
C TYR A 114 -18.64 0.45 21.25
N ALA A 115 -19.85 0.00 21.64
CA ALA A 115 -20.37 -1.30 21.23
C ALA A 115 -20.58 -1.39 19.71
N GLU A 116 -21.06 -0.31 19.09
CA GLU A 116 -21.21 -0.22 17.63
C GLU A 116 -19.85 -0.24 16.92
N TRP A 117 -18.88 0.55 17.39
CA TRP A 117 -17.52 0.54 16.86
C TRP A 117 -16.85 -0.83 17.02
N TRP A 118 -16.92 -1.43 18.20
CA TRP A 118 -16.31 -2.72 18.49
C TRP A 118 -16.94 -3.84 17.64
N GLY A 119 -18.26 -3.84 17.54
CA GLY A 119 -19.01 -4.84 16.80
C GLY A 119 -18.93 -4.70 15.28
N GLY A 120 -18.88 -3.48 14.76
CA GLY A 120 -19.02 -3.19 13.32
C GLY A 120 -17.78 -2.68 12.60
N TYR A 121 -16.82 -2.09 13.32
CA TYR A 121 -15.74 -1.29 12.70
C TYR A 121 -14.32 -1.57 13.22
N ALA A 122 -14.17 -2.27 14.35
CA ALA A 122 -12.86 -2.50 14.98
C ALA A 122 -11.86 -3.25 14.07
N LEU A 123 -12.36 -4.15 13.21
CA LEU A 123 -11.54 -4.92 12.26
C LEU A 123 -11.46 -4.23 10.87
N GLY A 124 -11.98 -3.01 10.73
CA GLY A 124 -11.89 -2.14 9.55
C GLY A 124 -13.24 -1.54 9.16
N GLN A 125 -13.31 -0.82 8.03
CA GLN A 125 -14.46 0.02 7.67
C GLN A 125 -15.84 -0.66 7.60
N THR A 126 -15.92 -1.99 7.44
CA THR A 126 -17.19 -2.73 7.32
C THR A 126 -17.22 -4.07 8.07
N SER A 127 -16.38 -4.24 9.10
CA SER A 127 -16.28 -5.49 9.88
C SER A 127 -15.77 -5.18 11.28
N GLY A 128 -16.38 -5.83 12.25
CA GLY A 128 -15.98 -5.85 13.64
C GLY A 128 -16.34 -7.20 14.25
N PHE A 129 -16.34 -7.27 15.58
CA PHE A 129 -16.43 -8.55 16.27
C PHE A 129 -17.83 -9.19 16.28
N HIS A 130 -18.89 -8.51 15.82
CA HIS A 130 -20.23 -9.10 15.79
C HIS A 130 -20.46 -10.05 14.61
N HIS A 131 -19.81 -9.80 13.47
CA HIS A 131 -19.99 -10.57 12.24
C HIS A 131 -18.63 -10.89 11.61
N ILE A 132 -17.89 -11.79 12.25
CA ILE A 132 -16.66 -12.33 11.65
C ILE A 132 -17.09 -13.36 10.61
N ARG A 133 -17.24 -12.92 9.36
CA ARG A 133 -17.27 -13.83 8.23
C ARG A 133 -15.82 -14.08 7.84
N LEU A 134 -15.53 -15.32 7.47
CA LEU A 134 -14.22 -15.70 6.98
C LEU A 134 -14.36 -16.06 5.51
N PHE A 135 -13.35 -15.69 4.74
CA PHE A 135 -13.25 -15.94 3.30
C PHE A 135 -14.22 -15.12 2.45
N HIS A 136 -13.73 -14.77 1.27
CA HIS A 136 -14.46 -14.14 0.18
C HIS A 136 -14.41 -15.05 -1.06
N ASP A 137 -15.04 -14.63 -2.15
CA ASP A 137 -15.05 -15.38 -3.39
C ASP A 137 -13.63 -15.69 -3.89
N PHE A 138 -13.37 -16.97 -4.16
CA PHE A 138 -12.05 -17.43 -4.55
C PHE A 138 -11.56 -16.69 -5.80
N GLY A 139 -10.34 -16.16 -5.73
CA GLY A 139 -9.66 -15.54 -6.86
C GLY A 139 -9.75 -14.02 -6.93
N TYR A 140 -10.53 -13.34 -6.08
CA TYR A 140 -10.60 -11.88 -6.07
C TYR A 140 -9.22 -11.24 -5.88
N TYR A 141 -8.55 -11.47 -4.75
CA TYR A 141 -7.22 -10.88 -4.54
C TYR A 141 -6.18 -11.47 -5.50
N SER A 142 -6.26 -12.76 -5.83
CA SER A 142 -5.31 -13.42 -6.73
C SER A 142 -5.21 -12.76 -8.10
N LEU A 143 -6.35 -12.31 -8.66
CA LEU A 143 -6.41 -11.65 -9.96
C LEU A 143 -6.12 -10.14 -9.84
N ASN A 144 -6.75 -9.48 -8.86
CA ASN A 144 -6.64 -8.02 -8.74
C ASN A 144 -5.24 -7.58 -8.27
N VAL A 145 -4.55 -8.37 -7.44
CA VAL A 145 -3.18 -8.04 -6.98
C VAL A 145 -2.19 -8.00 -8.16
N LEU A 146 -2.43 -8.75 -9.23
CA LEU A 146 -1.53 -8.80 -10.39
C LEU A 146 -1.43 -7.44 -11.11
N TRP A 147 -2.54 -6.71 -11.26
CA TRP A 147 -2.45 -5.34 -11.77
C TRP A 147 -2.04 -4.37 -10.67
N PHE A 148 -2.51 -4.59 -9.43
CA PHE A 148 -2.46 -3.59 -8.37
C PHE A 148 -1.03 -3.40 -7.88
N ALA A 149 -0.31 -4.51 -7.76
CA ALA A 149 1.10 -4.57 -7.40
C ALA A 149 2.04 -4.59 -8.61
N PHE A 150 1.56 -4.39 -9.84
CA PHE A 150 2.45 -4.21 -10.98
C PHE A 150 3.13 -2.85 -10.88
N PRO A 151 4.47 -2.72 -11.04
CA PRO A 151 5.45 -3.72 -11.49
C PRO A 151 6.25 -4.38 -10.34
N ALA A 152 5.81 -4.27 -9.09
CA ALA A 152 6.53 -4.81 -7.93
C ALA A 152 6.51 -6.35 -7.88
N TRP A 153 5.37 -6.99 -8.14
CA TRP A 153 5.26 -8.46 -8.00
C TRP A 153 6.17 -9.26 -8.97
N PRO A 154 6.36 -8.89 -10.26
CA PRO A 154 7.27 -9.63 -11.13
C PRO A 154 8.72 -9.53 -10.66
N LEU A 155 9.12 -8.35 -10.17
CA LEU A 155 10.46 -8.10 -9.63
C LEU A 155 10.68 -8.86 -8.32
N ALA A 156 9.67 -8.92 -7.45
CA ALA A 156 9.72 -9.72 -6.23
C ALA A 156 9.85 -11.21 -6.55
N LEU A 157 9.10 -11.72 -7.54
CA LEU A 157 9.18 -13.12 -7.96
C LEU A 157 10.56 -13.45 -8.57
N TRP A 158 11.13 -12.54 -9.36
CA TRP A 158 12.49 -12.68 -9.89
C TRP A 158 13.53 -12.80 -8.77
N THR A 159 13.39 -11.97 -7.73
CA THR A 159 14.25 -12.02 -6.55
C THR A 159 14.15 -13.37 -5.83
N LEU A 160 12.94 -13.90 -5.67
CA LEU A 160 12.70 -15.20 -5.06
C LEU A 160 13.24 -16.37 -5.89
N TYR A 161 13.11 -16.30 -7.21
CA TYR A 161 13.67 -17.30 -8.12
C TYR A 161 15.20 -17.39 -7.99
N ARG A 162 15.88 -16.25 -7.80
CA ARG A 162 17.32 -16.19 -7.64
C ARG A 162 17.79 -16.61 -6.25
N HIS A 163 17.06 -16.19 -5.21
CA HIS A 163 17.35 -16.51 -3.81
C HIS A 163 16.44 -17.62 -3.31
N ARG A 164 16.79 -18.87 -3.63
CA ARG A 164 15.97 -20.06 -3.31
C ARG A 164 15.72 -20.30 -1.82
N LEU A 165 16.53 -19.69 -0.93
CA LEU A 165 16.39 -19.81 0.53
C LEU A 165 16.57 -18.45 1.21
N PRO A 166 15.59 -17.97 2.00
CA PRO A 166 15.67 -16.70 2.72
C PRO A 166 16.53 -16.82 3.98
N GLN A 167 17.83 -17.05 3.81
CA GLN A 167 18.79 -17.11 4.91
C GLN A 167 19.12 -15.72 5.47
N SER A 168 18.93 -14.66 4.66
CA SER A 168 19.24 -13.30 5.08
C SER A 168 18.05 -12.62 5.78
N PRO A 169 18.27 -11.91 6.90
CA PRO A 169 17.24 -11.10 7.56
C PRO A 169 16.56 -10.08 6.62
N LYS A 170 17.30 -9.63 5.59
CA LYS A 170 16.82 -8.69 4.55
C LYS A 170 15.66 -9.27 3.73
N LEU A 171 15.63 -10.58 3.50
CA LEU A 171 14.56 -11.27 2.78
C LEU A 171 13.47 -11.78 3.73
N GLN A 172 13.84 -12.16 4.95
CA GLN A 172 12.90 -12.72 5.94
C GLN A 172 11.78 -11.74 6.32
N LEU A 173 12.12 -10.46 6.59
CA LEU A 173 11.13 -9.44 6.95
C LEU A 173 10.07 -9.23 5.85
N PRO A 174 10.44 -8.86 4.60
CA PRO A 174 9.43 -8.64 3.57
C PRO A 174 8.67 -9.93 3.21
N LEU A 175 9.30 -11.10 3.24
CA LEU A 175 8.60 -12.35 2.95
C LEU A 175 7.57 -12.70 4.02
N LEU A 176 7.94 -12.58 5.30
CA LEU A 176 7.00 -12.81 6.39
C LEU A 176 5.88 -11.78 6.35
N PHE A 177 6.18 -10.50 6.08
CA PHE A 177 5.17 -9.47 5.95
C PHE A 177 4.20 -9.77 4.80
N ALA A 178 4.71 -10.14 3.62
CA ALA A 178 3.87 -10.53 2.48
C ALA A 178 3.01 -11.76 2.79
N LEU A 179 3.58 -12.76 3.47
CA LEU A 179 2.87 -13.97 3.86
C LEU A 179 1.74 -13.68 4.86
N MET A 180 2.02 -12.92 5.92
CA MET A 180 1.01 -12.57 6.92
C MET A 180 -0.08 -11.67 6.34
N ASN A 181 0.28 -10.74 5.44
CA ASN A 181 -0.72 -9.95 4.73
C ASN A 181 -1.60 -10.81 3.83
N ALA A 182 -1.00 -11.74 3.06
CA ALA A 182 -1.77 -12.67 2.22
C ALA A 182 -2.72 -13.55 3.05
N VAL A 183 -2.26 -14.07 4.19
CA VAL A 183 -3.11 -14.84 5.11
C VAL A 183 -4.28 -14.00 5.61
N LEU A 184 -4.05 -12.75 6.03
CA LEU A 184 -5.13 -11.86 6.45
C LEU A 184 -6.11 -11.53 5.33
N LEU A 185 -5.63 -11.32 4.10
CA LEU A 185 -6.48 -11.10 2.93
C LEU A 185 -7.34 -12.33 2.60
N THR A 186 -6.80 -13.54 2.76
CA THR A 186 -7.58 -14.78 2.55
C THR A 186 -8.64 -14.98 3.63
N LEU A 187 -8.35 -14.56 4.86
CA LEU A 187 -9.28 -14.66 5.98
C LEU A 187 -10.33 -13.54 5.97
N SER A 188 -10.04 -12.42 5.30
CA SER A 188 -10.98 -11.32 5.11
C SER A 188 -12.20 -11.77 4.30
N ASP A 189 -13.38 -11.41 4.79
CA ASP A 189 -14.67 -11.54 4.11
C ASP A 189 -14.91 -10.47 3.06
N ARG A 190 -14.05 -9.44 3.02
CA ARG A 190 -14.22 -8.30 2.14
C ARG A 190 -13.49 -8.52 0.83
N THR A 191 -14.12 -8.06 -0.24
CA THR A 191 -13.49 -7.84 -1.55
C THR A 191 -13.25 -6.34 -1.74
N ASN A 192 -12.23 -5.81 -1.07
CA ASN A 192 -11.79 -4.43 -1.29
C ASN A 192 -10.30 -4.41 -1.62
N ILE A 193 -9.96 -3.99 -2.84
CA ILE A 193 -8.58 -3.99 -3.31
C ILE A 193 -7.65 -3.07 -2.49
N THR A 194 -8.19 -2.05 -1.80
CA THR A 194 -7.37 -1.19 -0.92
C THR A 194 -6.83 -1.95 0.29
N ASP A 195 -7.47 -3.05 0.70
CA ASP A 195 -6.99 -3.88 1.80
C ASP A 195 -5.69 -4.61 1.42
N ALA A 196 -5.42 -4.77 0.11
CA ALA A 196 -4.15 -5.31 -0.41
C ALA A 196 -3.02 -4.27 -0.49
N MET A 197 -3.27 -3.00 -0.15
CA MET A 197 -2.27 -1.93 -0.18
C MET A 197 -1.00 -2.23 0.64
N PRO A 198 -1.07 -2.83 1.84
CA PRO A 198 0.13 -3.20 2.57
C PRO A 198 1.03 -4.19 1.84
N LEU A 199 0.50 -5.02 0.92
CA LEU A 199 1.27 -5.98 0.13
C LEU A 199 2.25 -5.29 -0.85
N LEU A 200 1.96 -4.05 -1.24
CA LEU A 200 2.86 -3.26 -2.11
C LEU A 200 4.23 -3.05 -1.47
N LEU A 201 4.26 -2.88 -0.14
CA LEU A 201 5.48 -2.61 0.62
C LEU A 201 6.50 -3.76 0.56
N PRO A 202 6.19 -5.00 0.98
CA PRO A 202 7.14 -6.09 0.92
C PRO A 202 7.51 -6.45 -0.52
N LEU A 203 6.58 -6.35 -1.48
CA LEU A 203 6.87 -6.63 -2.89
C LEU A 203 7.84 -5.61 -3.48
N ALA A 204 7.65 -4.32 -3.19
CA ALA A 204 8.56 -3.28 -3.65
C ALA A 204 9.96 -3.43 -3.03
N VAL A 205 10.03 -3.80 -1.74
CA VAL A 205 11.31 -4.06 -1.06
C VAL A 205 12.00 -5.29 -1.65
N LEU A 206 11.28 -6.40 -1.88
CA LEU A 206 11.83 -7.59 -2.51
C LEU A 206 12.33 -7.29 -3.92
N GLY A 207 11.53 -6.62 -4.74
CA GLY A 207 11.92 -6.24 -6.10
C GLY A 207 13.15 -5.32 -6.15
N ALA A 208 13.39 -4.53 -5.11
CA ALA A 208 14.56 -3.67 -5.03
C ALA A 208 15.87 -4.44 -4.75
N VAL A 209 15.81 -5.63 -4.13
CA VAL A 209 17.02 -6.40 -3.77
C VAL A 209 17.84 -6.81 -5.00
N GLU A 210 17.17 -7.16 -6.09
CA GLU A 210 17.79 -7.67 -7.32
C GLU A 210 17.65 -6.72 -8.52
N LEU A 211 17.27 -5.47 -8.29
CA LEU A 211 17.05 -4.50 -9.36
C LEU A 211 18.32 -4.26 -10.18
N ASP A 212 19.48 -4.15 -9.52
CA ASP A 212 20.77 -3.92 -10.18
C ASP A 212 21.27 -5.13 -10.98
N ASN A 213 20.72 -6.31 -10.71
CA ASN A 213 21.09 -7.54 -11.39
C ASN A 213 20.03 -8.01 -12.40
N LEU A 214 19.05 -7.17 -12.74
CA LEU A 214 18.06 -7.53 -13.73
C LEU A 214 18.76 -7.80 -15.07
N ARG A 215 18.36 -8.88 -15.75
CA ARG A 215 18.76 -9.11 -17.14
C ARG A 215 18.39 -7.88 -17.95
N ARG A 216 19.32 -7.39 -18.80
CA ARG A 216 19.10 -6.23 -19.68
C ARG A 216 17.75 -6.29 -20.41
N GLY A 217 17.32 -7.48 -20.84
CA GLY A 217 16.02 -7.69 -21.49
C GLY A 217 14.80 -7.43 -20.61
N ALA A 218 14.81 -7.81 -19.32
CA ALA A 218 13.69 -7.55 -18.41
C ALA A 218 13.58 -6.06 -18.06
N ALA A 219 14.73 -5.41 -17.85
CA ALA A 219 14.77 -3.96 -17.62
C ALA A 219 14.31 -3.20 -18.87
N ALA A 220 14.75 -3.62 -20.06
CA ALA A 220 14.30 -3.06 -21.33
C ALA A 220 12.80 -3.25 -21.57
N PHE A 221 12.24 -4.42 -21.23
CA PHE A 221 10.80 -4.66 -21.32
C PHE A 221 10.00 -3.72 -20.42
N LEU A 222 10.39 -3.58 -19.14
CA LEU A 222 9.70 -2.65 -18.22
C LEU A 222 9.79 -1.21 -18.70
N ASN A 223 10.96 -0.80 -19.22
CA ASN A 223 11.13 0.54 -19.77
C ASN A 223 10.25 0.77 -21.01
N TRP A 224 10.23 -0.18 -21.95
CA TRP A 224 9.43 -0.07 -23.16
C TRP A 224 7.92 -0.13 -22.87
N PHE A 225 7.51 -1.01 -21.95
CA PHE A 225 6.13 -1.09 -21.47
C PHE A 225 5.69 0.23 -20.85
N ALA A 226 6.51 0.82 -19.96
CA ALA A 226 6.22 2.13 -19.39
C ALA A 226 6.11 3.20 -20.48
N LEU A 227 7.07 3.23 -21.43
CA LEU A 227 7.10 4.23 -22.50
C LEU A 227 5.84 4.17 -23.38
N MET A 228 5.43 2.97 -23.78
CA MET A 228 4.22 2.75 -24.59
C MET A 228 2.94 3.03 -23.80
N THR A 229 2.85 2.58 -22.55
CA THR A 229 1.64 2.73 -21.73
C THR A 229 1.40 4.18 -21.37
N PHE A 230 2.41 4.88 -20.85
CA PHE A 230 2.28 6.31 -20.53
C PHE A 230 2.15 7.18 -21.80
N GLY A 231 2.78 6.78 -22.92
CA GLY A 231 2.55 7.41 -24.22
C GLY A 231 1.10 7.28 -24.69
N LEU A 232 0.50 6.10 -24.57
CA LEU A 232 -0.91 5.87 -24.87
C LEU A 232 -1.82 6.70 -23.96
N PHE A 233 -1.58 6.71 -22.65
CA PHE A 233 -2.37 7.54 -21.72
C PHE A 233 -2.21 9.03 -22.00
N GLY A 234 -1.00 9.50 -22.31
CA GLY A 234 -0.76 10.89 -22.72
C GLY A 234 -1.57 11.26 -23.97
N LEU A 235 -1.60 10.36 -24.97
CA LEU A 235 -2.43 10.53 -26.16
C LEU A 235 -3.93 10.55 -25.83
N LEU A 236 -4.39 9.66 -24.97
CA LEU A 236 -5.79 9.64 -24.51
C LEU A 236 -6.18 10.90 -23.74
N VAL A 237 -5.29 11.45 -22.92
CA VAL A 237 -5.51 12.73 -22.22
C VAL A 237 -5.64 13.88 -23.21
N TRP A 238 -4.77 13.95 -24.22
CA TRP A 238 -4.88 14.95 -25.29
C TRP A 238 -6.16 14.79 -26.12
N LEU A 239 -6.56 13.56 -26.45
CA LEU A 239 -7.83 13.29 -27.13
C LEU A 239 -9.04 13.66 -26.28
N GLY A 240 -9.01 13.37 -24.98
CA GLY A 240 -10.07 13.75 -24.04
C GLY A 240 -10.18 15.27 -23.90
N TRP A 241 -9.04 15.95 -23.77
CA TRP A 241 -9.00 17.42 -23.73
C TRP A 241 -9.52 18.03 -25.04
N ALA A 242 -9.15 17.49 -26.20
CA ALA A 242 -9.64 17.94 -27.50
C ALA A 242 -11.15 17.71 -27.64
N ALA A 243 -11.65 16.55 -27.20
CA ALA A 243 -13.06 16.20 -27.27
C ALA A 243 -13.91 17.11 -26.38
N MET A 244 -13.43 17.41 -25.17
CA MET A 244 -14.15 18.28 -24.22
C MET A 244 -14.16 19.76 -24.61
N ASN A 245 -13.12 20.25 -25.30
CA ASN A 245 -13.00 21.67 -25.64
C ASN A 245 -13.42 22.02 -27.07
N TYR A 246 -13.16 21.12 -28.03
CA TYR A 246 -13.41 21.36 -29.46
C TYR A 246 -14.43 20.40 -30.07
N GLY A 247 -14.94 19.43 -29.31
CA GLY A 247 -15.96 18.48 -29.79
C GLY A 247 -15.41 17.34 -30.66
N TRP A 248 -14.09 17.21 -30.80
CA TRP A 248 -13.45 16.18 -31.62
C TRP A 248 -12.52 15.28 -30.80
N PRO A 249 -12.60 13.94 -30.90
CA PRO A 249 -13.52 13.16 -31.75
C PRO A 249 -14.96 13.15 -31.22
N GLU A 250 -15.95 13.20 -32.11
CA GLU A 250 -17.39 13.34 -31.77
C GLU A 250 -17.89 12.25 -30.81
N GLY A 251 -17.48 11.00 -31.03
CA GLY A 251 -17.86 9.88 -30.15
C GLY A 251 -17.34 10.00 -28.72
N LEU A 252 -16.16 10.59 -28.53
CA LEU A 252 -15.59 10.88 -27.21
C LEU A 252 -16.26 12.11 -26.58
N ALA A 253 -16.54 13.15 -27.37
CA ALA A 253 -17.21 14.36 -26.90
C ALA A 253 -18.63 14.05 -26.38
N GLY A 254 -19.39 13.22 -27.09
CA GLY A 254 -20.72 12.78 -26.63
C GLY A 254 -20.68 12.00 -25.30
N ARG A 255 -19.67 11.13 -25.11
CA ARG A 255 -19.46 10.44 -23.83
C ARG A 255 -19.03 11.40 -22.72
N ALA A 256 -18.15 12.36 -23.01
CA ALA A 256 -17.71 13.34 -22.03
C ALA A 256 -18.87 14.21 -21.55
N GLN A 257 -19.76 14.63 -22.46
CA GLN A 257 -21.00 15.34 -22.10
C GLN A 257 -21.96 14.48 -21.29
N TYR A 258 -22.06 13.18 -21.57
CA TYR A 258 -22.87 12.26 -20.78
C TYR A 258 -22.37 12.15 -19.33
N PHE A 259 -21.06 12.02 -19.12
CA PHE A 259 -20.47 11.92 -17.77
C PHE A 259 -20.36 13.25 -17.03
N SER A 260 -20.22 14.36 -17.75
CA SER A 260 -20.08 15.71 -17.20
C SER A 260 -20.98 16.72 -17.93
N PRO A 261 -22.31 16.61 -17.77
CA PRO A 261 -23.28 17.42 -18.55
C PRO A 261 -23.21 18.92 -18.26
N PHE A 262 -22.65 19.32 -17.11
CA PHE A 262 -22.51 20.71 -16.70
C PHE A 262 -21.13 21.30 -17.02
N TYR A 263 -20.23 20.53 -17.64
CA TYR A 263 -18.91 21.05 -18.01
C TYR A 263 -19.03 22.08 -19.11
N GLN A 264 -18.56 23.31 -18.84
CA GLN A 264 -18.42 24.34 -19.87
C GLN A 264 -17.00 24.31 -20.43
N PRO A 265 -16.81 24.21 -21.76
CA PRO A 265 -15.50 24.30 -22.38
C PRO A 265 -14.75 25.56 -21.93
N HIS A 266 -13.62 25.36 -21.26
CA HIS A 266 -12.76 26.45 -20.81
C HIS A 266 -11.30 26.04 -20.97
N VAL A 267 -10.62 26.67 -21.93
CA VAL A 267 -9.20 26.43 -22.20
C VAL A 267 -8.37 27.39 -21.37
N SER A 268 -7.73 26.86 -20.32
CA SER A 268 -6.67 27.58 -19.62
C SER A 268 -5.35 27.40 -20.37
N TRP A 269 -4.82 28.48 -20.96
CA TRP A 269 -3.54 28.43 -21.68
C TRP A 269 -2.37 28.03 -20.79
N LEU A 270 -2.43 28.33 -19.49
CA LEU A 270 -1.41 27.90 -18.53
C LEU A 270 -1.40 26.37 -18.38
N GLN A 271 -2.58 25.75 -18.25
CA GLN A 271 -2.70 24.29 -18.15
C GLN A 271 -2.32 23.60 -19.47
N ALA A 272 -2.73 24.16 -20.61
CA ALA A 272 -2.36 23.66 -21.93
C ALA A 272 -0.83 23.74 -22.17
N ALA A 273 -0.20 24.86 -21.81
CA ALA A 273 1.25 25.01 -21.88
C ALA A 273 1.97 24.01 -20.96
N GLY A 274 1.47 23.80 -19.73
CA GLY A 274 1.99 22.79 -18.81
C GLY A 274 1.91 21.37 -19.38
N GLY A 275 0.77 20.99 -19.95
CA GLY A 275 0.60 19.69 -20.62
C GLY A 275 1.51 19.52 -21.84
N LEU A 276 1.71 20.58 -22.61
CA LEU A 276 2.59 20.58 -23.79
C LEU A 276 4.06 20.45 -23.40
N ILE A 277 4.52 21.18 -22.38
CA ILE A 277 5.86 21.05 -21.81
C ILE A 277 6.07 19.62 -21.29
N ALA A 278 5.10 19.07 -20.54
CA ALA A 278 5.19 17.70 -20.04
C ALA A 278 5.32 16.67 -21.18
N THR A 279 4.58 16.87 -22.28
CA THR A 279 4.64 16.02 -23.47
C THR A 279 6.00 16.13 -24.19
N LEU A 280 6.54 17.34 -24.30
CA LEU A 280 7.87 17.56 -24.91
C LEU A 280 9.00 16.95 -24.07
N VAL A 281 8.95 17.11 -22.76
CA VAL A 281 9.91 16.48 -21.83
C VAL A 281 9.83 14.95 -21.92
N TRP A 282 8.64 14.40 -22.10
CA TRP A 282 8.45 12.97 -22.30
C TRP A 282 9.08 12.47 -23.60
N LEU A 283 8.86 13.17 -24.72
CA LEU A 283 9.43 12.79 -26.03
C LEU A 283 10.96 12.95 -26.10
N TRP A 284 11.54 13.77 -25.24
CA TRP A 284 12.99 13.96 -25.17
C TRP A 284 13.73 12.84 -24.42
N ARG A 285 13.01 12.03 -23.63
CA ARG A 285 13.57 10.90 -22.86
C ARG A 285 13.51 9.60 -23.65
#